data_AF-A0A1Y2HNA5-F1
#
_entry.id   AF-A0A1Y2HNA5-F1
#
_cell.length_a   1.000
_cell.length_b   1.000
_cell.length_c   1.000
_cell.angle_alpha   90.00
_cell.angle_beta   90.00
_cell.angle_gamma   90.00
#
_symmetry.space_group_name_H-M   'P 1'
#
loop_
_entity.id
_entity.type
_entity.pdbx_description
1 polymer ?
#
loop_
_entity_poly.entity_id
_entity_poly.type
_entity_poly.pdbx_seq_one_letter_code
_entity_poly.pdbx_strand_id
1 'polypeptide(L)'
;MHMHETVARYNELPMLNCNGALVLAVQAKLYHWIDLLGISPAVVEYWPASSAACKAGDVDVLAWMQTKGYLVGSRHQLLDCATHSGQVQVLDWIHAHIDSTVADCTNRPFWPECDPYLGACMSASVDVLNWLQKNTDIVLQYSHLSNYFKSASGGNIKVLDWLMQHVDFTWIHEDLCQIALKLALPTATRNACLPVLKWWRKTLVGRELIDSEMPGEGIPTNMFDSACRTGDLEIVNWWFKDSDPLIKYYTTRDLGLEVCKGWWASETDPAEILEVLYRHDEIDDIEYCIHVASLTGNLRALEWFLPNSSTSHDMASFMEALTRANHGASLLWWKAKVLREIGEVSQPSVTINHEYKNPIHAHIIKSMRISAQLQHPVEACRDGNLSMLMYYQSEDRRYFQKLSEEEVETCLMHASMGDHVHVLQWWRTKSGVKITSCVCASLRSQGSPAAQRWWATSGLCSHL
;
A
#
# COMPACT_ATOMS: atom_id res chain seq x y z
N MET A 1 -47.85 2.21 -11.51
CA MET A 1 -47.07 0.96 -11.65
C MET A 1 -45.80 1.14 -12.50
N HIS A 2 -45.14 2.31 -12.42
CA HIS A 2 -43.94 2.63 -13.22
C HIS A 2 -42.86 3.36 -12.38
N MET A 3 -42.94 3.23 -11.05
CA MET A 3 -42.04 3.89 -10.10
C MET A 3 -41.15 2.89 -9.32
N HIS A 4 -41.35 1.58 -9.54
CA HIS A 4 -40.55 0.52 -8.90
C HIS A 4 -39.32 0.07 -9.69
N GLU A 5 -39.22 0.36 -10.99
CA GLU A 5 -38.09 -0.10 -11.83
C GLU A 5 -36.88 0.84 -11.81
N THR A 6 -37.02 2.08 -11.30
CA THR A 6 -35.90 3.05 -11.26
C THR A 6 -35.01 2.88 -10.03
N VAL A 7 -35.50 2.21 -8.97
CA VAL A 7 -34.73 1.97 -7.74
C VAL A 7 -33.72 0.82 -7.90
N ALA A 8 -33.97 -0.14 -8.80
CA ALA A 8 -33.11 -1.30 -8.97
C ALA A 8 -31.80 -1.03 -9.73
N ARG A 9 -31.70 0.06 -10.51
CA ARG A 9 -30.49 0.37 -11.31
C ARG A 9 -29.44 1.22 -10.59
N TYR A 10 -29.72 1.72 -9.38
CA TYR A 10 -28.76 2.52 -8.61
C TYR A 10 -27.77 1.69 -7.77
N ASN A 11 -27.95 0.36 -7.69
CA ASN A 11 -27.13 -0.50 -6.84
C ASN A 11 -25.85 -1.06 -7.50
N GLU A 12 -25.57 -0.74 -8.77
CA GLU A 12 -24.44 -1.33 -9.52
C GLU A 12 -23.30 -0.35 -9.85
N LEU A 13 -23.37 0.91 -9.42
CA LEU A 13 -22.24 1.82 -9.52
C LEU A 13 -21.34 1.63 -8.29
N PRO A 14 -20.01 1.47 -8.46
CA PRO A 14 -19.09 1.46 -7.32
C PRO A 14 -19.31 2.77 -6.57
N MET A 15 -19.67 2.68 -5.29
CA MET A 15 -19.93 3.83 -4.43
C MET A 15 -18.66 4.67 -4.30
N LEU A 16 -18.44 5.54 -5.30
CA LEU A 16 -17.65 6.74 -5.16
C LEU A 16 -18.13 7.44 -3.89
N ASN A 17 -17.16 7.89 -3.10
CA ASN A 17 -17.30 8.51 -1.78
C ASN A 17 -18.08 9.83 -1.86
N CYS A 18 -19.32 9.79 -2.36
CA CYS A 18 -20.20 10.92 -2.58
C CYS A 18 -20.84 11.25 -1.22
N ASN A 19 -20.07 11.88 -0.35
CA ASN A 19 -20.64 12.51 0.84
C ASN A 19 -21.66 13.54 0.35
N GLY A 20 -22.95 13.27 0.57
CA GLY A 20 -24.03 14.19 0.24
C GLY A 20 -23.90 15.53 0.98
N ALA A 21 -24.63 16.55 0.53
CA ALA A 21 -24.58 17.89 1.09
C ALA A 21 -24.82 17.90 2.60
N LEU A 22 -25.74 17.06 3.11
CA LEU A 22 -26.01 16.97 4.55
C LEU A 22 -24.84 16.38 5.33
N VAL A 23 -24.17 15.35 4.80
CA VAL A 23 -23.01 14.71 5.44
C VAL A 23 -21.86 15.71 5.57
N LEU A 24 -21.57 16.43 4.49
CA LEU A 24 -20.52 17.46 4.48
C LEU A 24 -20.85 18.61 5.43
N ALA A 25 -22.10 19.06 5.47
CA ALA A 25 -22.54 20.11 6.39
C ALA A 25 -22.40 19.68 7.85
N VAL A 26 -22.76 18.43 8.19
CA VAL A 26 -22.56 17.87 9.53
C VAL A 26 -21.08 17.79 9.90
N GLN A 27 -20.24 17.21 9.03
CA GLN A 27 -18.80 17.05 9.27
C GLN A 27 -18.08 18.39 9.45
N ALA A 28 -18.51 19.42 8.70
CA ALA A 28 -17.94 20.76 8.77
C ALA A 28 -18.57 21.66 9.84
N LYS A 29 -19.54 21.17 10.63
CA LYS A 29 -20.33 21.96 11.60
C LYS A 29 -21.08 23.15 10.95
N LEU A 30 -21.52 22.99 9.71
CA LEU A 30 -22.27 23.96 8.91
C LEU A 30 -23.73 23.53 8.68
N TYR A 31 -24.29 22.67 9.54
CA TYR A 31 -25.66 22.15 9.38
C TYR A 31 -26.74 23.25 9.31
N HIS A 32 -26.54 24.39 9.96
CA HIS A 32 -27.42 25.55 9.86
C HIS A 32 -27.50 26.15 8.43
N TRP A 33 -26.52 25.88 7.55
CA TRP A 33 -26.56 26.31 6.15
C TRP A 33 -27.61 25.53 5.35
N ILE A 34 -27.93 24.30 5.75
CA ILE A 34 -29.01 23.52 5.13
C ILE A 34 -30.33 24.29 5.26
N ASP A 35 -30.60 24.84 6.45
CA ASP A 35 -31.78 25.67 6.72
C ASP A 35 -31.70 27.02 5.99
N LEU A 36 -30.57 27.72 6.12
CA LEU A 36 -30.39 29.05 5.53
C LEU A 36 -30.55 29.05 4.01
N LEU A 37 -30.06 28.01 3.34
CA LEU A 37 -30.10 27.87 1.88
C LEU A 37 -31.35 27.14 1.39
N GLY A 38 -32.22 26.66 2.28
CA GLY A 38 -33.40 25.89 1.91
C GLY A 38 -33.07 24.58 1.18
N ILE A 39 -31.93 23.96 1.51
CA ILE A 39 -31.52 22.69 0.92
C ILE A 39 -32.41 21.59 1.51
N SER A 40 -32.98 20.75 0.64
CA SER A 40 -33.71 19.55 1.04
C SER A 40 -32.84 18.33 0.78
N PRO A 41 -32.17 17.75 1.80
CA PRO A 41 -31.31 16.60 1.60
C PRO A 41 -32.09 15.39 1.10
N ALA A 42 -31.45 14.53 0.32
CA ALA A 42 -32.06 13.27 -0.10
C ALA A 42 -32.09 12.27 1.08
N VAL A 43 -33.11 11.42 1.15
CA VAL A 43 -33.27 10.40 2.22
C VAL A 43 -32.05 9.48 2.33
N VAL A 44 -31.36 9.20 1.22
CA VAL A 44 -30.13 8.40 1.19
C VAL A 44 -28.96 9.03 1.96
N GLU A 45 -29.02 10.35 2.22
CA GLU A 45 -28.00 11.08 2.99
C GLU A 45 -28.22 11.00 4.50
N TYR A 46 -29.41 10.62 4.96
CA TYR A 46 -29.80 10.73 6.37
C TYR A 46 -28.95 9.82 7.26
N TRP A 47 -28.75 8.55 6.87
CA TRP A 47 -27.95 7.62 7.66
C TRP A 47 -26.45 8.00 7.69
N PRO A 48 -25.78 8.26 6.53
CA PRO A 48 -24.40 8.75 6.54
C PRO A 48 -24.22 10.02 7.40
N ALA A 49 -25.18 10.94 7.37
CA ALA A 49 -25.15 12.15 8.18
C ALA A 49 -25.35 11.84 9.68
N SER A 50 -26.28 10.94 10.03
CA SER A 50 -26.53 10.50 11.41
C SER A 50 -25.28 9.83 11.99
N SER A 51 -24.65 8.92 11.23
CA SER A 51 -23.39 8.27 11.60
C SER A 51 -22.26 9.29 11.79
N ALA A 52 -22.14 10.28 10.88
CA ALA A 52 -21.14 11.33 10.99
C ALA A 52 -21.35 12.21 12.23
N ALA A 53 -22.59 12.60 12.54
CA ALA A 53 -22.93 13.38 13.73
C ALA A 53 -22.58 12.61 15.02
N CYS A 54 -22.94 11.32 15.09
CA CYS A 54 -22.58 10.45 16.22
C CYS A 54 -21.06 10.34 16.39
N LYS A 55 -20.31 10.09 15.32
CA LYS A 55 -18.83 9.98 15.37
C LYS A 55 -18.16 11.28 15.79
N ALA A 56 -18.75 12.43 15.43
CA ALA A 56 -18.25 13.73 15.86
C ALA A 56 -18.53 14.02 17.36
N GLY A 57 -19.46 13.29 17.98
CA GLY A 57 -19.90 13.51 19.37
C GLY A 57 -20.64 14.83 19.58
N ASP A 58 -21.25 15.39 18.53
CA ASP A 58 -21.89 16.71 18.56
C ASP A 58 -23.39 16.58 18.88
N VAL A 59 -23.75 16.80 20.15
CA VAL A 59 -25.13 16.68 20.65
C VAL A 59 -26.06 17.71 20.02
N ASP A 60 -25.57 18.91 19.74
CA ASP A 60 -26.39 19.98 19.13
C ASP A 60 -26.78 19.62 17.70
N VAL A 61 -25.85 19.03 16.93
CA VAL A 61 -26.13 18.52 15.59
C VAL A 61 -27.18 17.41 15.65
N LEU A 62 -27.06 16.46 16.59
CA LEU A 62 -28.03 15.36 16.72
C LEU A 62 -29.43 15.86 17.09
N ALA A 63 -29.51 16.80 18.02
CA ALA A 63 -30.77 17.44 18.39
C ALA A 63 -31.39 18.18 17.19
N TRP A 64 -30.59 18.95 16.45
CA TRP A 64 -31.03 19.59 15.22
C TRP A 64 -31.54 18.56 14.20
N MET A 65 -30.77 17.51 13.91
CA MET A 65 -31.18 16.45 12.97
C MET A 65 -32.47 15.76 13.39
N GLN A 66 -32.67 15.52 14.70
CA GLN A 66 -33.91 14.96 15.23
C GLN A 66 -35.10 15.90 15.00
N THR A 67 -34.95 17.21 15.27
CA THR A 67 -36.03 18.19 15.04
C THR A 67 -36.43 18.31 13.58
N LYS A 68 -35.50 18.07 12.65
CA LYS A 68 -35.73 18.11 11.20
C LYS A 68 -36.25 16.79 10.62
N GLY A 69 -36.25 15.71 11.39
CA GLY A 69 -36.55 14.37 10.89
C GLY A 69 -35.46 13.79 9.98
N TYR A 70 -34.23 14.27 10.10
CA TYR A 70 -33.06 13.78 9.36
C TYR A 70 -32.27 12.72 10.13
N LEU A 71 -32.48 12.62 11.45
CA LEU A 71 -31.83 11.59 12.28
C LEU A 71 -32.50 10.24 12.07
N VAL A 72 -31.73 9.25 11.60
CA VAL A 72 -32.22 7.89 11.33
C VAL A 72 -31.27 6.83 11.88
N GLY A 73 -31.80 5.62 12.09
CA GLY A 73 -31.08 4.49 12.68
C GLY A 73 -31.65 4.11 14.05
N SER A 74 -31.50 2.86 14.43
CA SER A 74 -31.90 2.40 15.76
C SER A 74 -30.99 2.97 16.84
N ARG A 75 -31.43 2.89 18.10
CA ARG A 75 -30.59 3.23 19.25
C ARG A 75 -29.26 2.47 19.22
N HIS A 76 -29.28 1.18 18.90
CA HIS A 76 -28.08 0.33 18.81
C HIS A 76 -27.09 0.83 17.74
N GLN A 77 -27.60 1.14 16.54
CA GLN A 77 -26.81 1.66 15.43
C GLN A 77 -26.19 3.03 15.72
N LEU A 78 -26.95 3.93 16.37
CA LEU A 78 -26.46 5.25 16.75
C LEU A 78 -25.42 5.15 17.87
N LEU A 79 -25.62 4.27 18.86
CA LEU A 79 -24.62 4.00 19.90
C LEU A 79 -23.33 3.44 19.30
N ASP A 80 -23.40 2.46 18.39
CA ASP A 80 -22.23 1.91 17.67
C ASP A 80 -21.41 3.02 17.00
N CYS A 81 -22.07 3.96 16.33
CA CYS A 81 -21.37 5.10 15.73
C CYS A 81 -20.84 6.08 16.78
N ALA A 82 -21.58 6.34 17.85
CA ALA A 82 -21.25 7.33 18.86
C ALA A 82 -20.09 6.90 19.77
N THR A 83 -19.89 5.60 20.00
CA THR A 83 -18.76 5.11 20.81
C THR A 83 -17.41 5.44 20.20
N HIS A 84 -17.32 5.59 18.88
CA HIS A 84 -16.11 6.04 18.18
C HIS A 84 -15.68 7.46 18.56
N SER A 85 -16.60 8.31 19.06
CA SER A 85 -16.29 9.67 19.51
C SER A 85 -15.56 9.70 20.85
N GLY A 86 -15.67 8.64 21.66
CA GLY A 86 -15.18 8.60 23.04
C GLY A 86 -15.94 9.50 24.03
N GLN A 87 -17.01 10.18 23.61
CA GLN A 87 -17.74 11.16 24.43
C GLN A 87 -18.99 10.55 25.08
N VAL A 88 -19.04 10.49 26.41
CA VAL A 88 -20.19 9.91 27.13
C VAL A 88 -21.47 10.73 26.95
N GLN A 89 -21.37 12.06 26.78
CA GLN A 89 -22.53 12.94 26.64
C GLN A 89 -23.41 12.61 25.42
N VAL A 90 -22.82 12.19 24.31
CA VAL A 90 -23.60 11.78 23.13
C VAL A 90 -24.33 10.45 23.37
N LEU A 91 -23.75 9.55 24.15
CA LEU A 91 -24.37 8.28 24.53
C LEU A 91 -25.55 8.52 25.47
N ASP A 92 -25.39 9.39 26.48
CA ASP A 92 -26.46 9.84 27.36
C ASP A 92 -27.62 10.44 26.55
N TRP A 93 -27.29 11.30 25.58
CA TRP A 93 -28.30 11.94 24.74
C TRP A 93 -29.06 10.91 23.89
N ILE A 94 -28.35 9.99 23.21
CA ILE A 94 -28.97 8.93 22.40
C ILE A 94 -29.86 8.04 23.26
N HIS A 95 -29.39 7.65 24.44
CA HIS A 95 -30.14 6.80 25.36
C HIS A 95 -31.44 7.47 25.83
N ALA A 96 -31.40 8.77 26.10
CA ALA A 96 -32.55 9.53 26.57
C ALA A 96 -33.57 9.89 25.48
N HIS A 97 -33.14 10.11 24.23
CA HIS A 97 -33.97 10.70 23.19
C HIS A 97 -34.38 9.76 22.05
N ILE A 98 -33.71 8.62 21.89
CA ILE A 98 -34.00 7.66 20.82
C ILE A 98 -34.75 6.47 21.40
N ASP A 99 -35.96 6.22 20.94
CA ASP A 99 -36.78 5.08 21.36
C ASP A 99 -36.09 3.74 20.98
N SER A 100 -36.01 2.81 21.93
CA SER A 100 -35.43 1.47 21.73
C SER A 100 -36.21 0.60 20.74
N THR A 101 -37.46 0.96 20.43
CA THR A 101 -38.31 0.24 19.47
C THR A 101 -38.07 0.65 18.02
N VAL A 102 -37.28 1.71 17.76
CA VAL A 102 -36.91 2.12 16.41
C VAL A 102 -36.10 1.01 15.75
N ALA A 103 -36.63 0.47 14.65
CA ALA A 103 -35.96 -0.57 13.88
C ALA A 103 -34.67 -0.08 13.21
N ASP A 104 -33.74 -1.01 12.99
CA ASP A 104 -32.50 -0.76 12.26
C ASP A 104 -32.78 -0.22 10.85
N CYS A 105 -31.99 0.77 10.41
CA CYS A 105 -32.06 1.24 9.04
C CYS A 105 -31.48 0.17 8.09
N THR A 106 -32.26 -0.24 7.08
CA THR A 106 -31.87 -1.29 6.12
C THR A 106 -30.90 -0.81 5.04
N ASN A 107 -30.80 0.51 4.83
CA ASN A 107 -29.95 1.12 3.80
C ASN A 107 -28.48 1.29 4.23
N ARG A 108 -27.97 0.45 5.16
CA ARG A 108 -26.57 0.51 5.57
C ARG A 108 -25.69 -0.06 4.46
N PRO A 109 -24.59 0.61 4.05
CA PRO A 109 -23.51 -0.07 3.36
C PRO A 109 -23.08 -1.27 4.22
N PHE A 110 -22.74 -2.39 3.60
CA PHE A 110 -22.47 -3.69 4.21
C PHE A 110 -21.40 -3.63 5.33
N TRP A 111 -21.79 -3.30 6.57
CA TRP A 111 -20.94 -3.37 7.77
C TRP A 111 -21.43 -4.53 8.62
N PRO A 112 -20.65 -5.63 8.74
CA PRO A 112 -21.18 -6.94 9.15
C PRO A 112 -21.82 -7.04 10.53
N GLU A 113 -21.53 -6.17 11.49
CA GLU A 113 -22.23 -6.13 12.78
C GLU A 113 -22.09 -4.72 13.39
N CYS A 114 -23.10 -4.26 14.13
CA CYS A 114 -23.00 -3.08 15.00
C CYS A 114 -22.49 -3.55 16.36
N ASP A 115 -21.32 -3.07 16.78
CA ASP A 115 -20.69 -3.47 18.03
C ASP A 115 -20.13 -2.25 18.77
N PRO A 116 -20.94 -1.65 19.67
CA PRO A 116 -20.55 -0.48 20.42
C PRO A 116 -19.26 -0.65 21.23
N TYR A 117 -18.95 -1.86 21.71
CA TYR A 117 -17.70 -2.13 22.45
C TYR A 117 -16.48 -2.04 21.55
N LEU A 118 -16.59 -2.47 20.29
CA LEU A 118 -15.52 -2.30 19.30
C LEU A 118 -15.21 -0.82 19.06
N GLY A 119 -16.24 0.00 18.83
CA GLY A 119 -16.08 1.45 18.67
C GLY A 119 -15.44 2.11 19.90
N ALA A 120 -15.83 1.69 21.10
CA ALA A 120 -15.25 2.17 22.36
C ALA A 120 -13.77 1.77 22.52
N CYS A 121 -13.40 0.55 22.08
CA CYS A 121 -12.00 0.10 22.07
C CYS A 121 -11.14 0.92 21.10
N MET A 122 -11.69 1.26 19.93
CA MET A 122 -11.03 2.11 18.94
C MET A 122 -10.86 3.56 19.42
N SER A 123 -11.84 4.09 20.17
CA SER A 123 -11.80 5.47 20.68
C SER A 123 -10.93 5.65 21.93
N ALA A 124 -10.32 4.58 22.45
CA ALA A 124 -9.50 4.59 23.67
C ALA A 124 -10.24 5.01 24.96
N SER A 125 -11.58 4.97 25.00
CA SER A 125 -12.36 5.56 26.10
C SER A 125 -12.90 4.50 27.06
N VAL A 126 -12.24 4.34 28.20
CA VAL A 126 -12.70 3.47 29.30
C VAL A 126 -14.03 3.97 29.89
N ASP A 127 -14.27 5.27 29.88
CA ASP A 127 -15.52 5.86 30.37
C ASP A 127 -16.71 5.41 29.50
N VAL A 128 -16.51 5.31 28.19
CA VAL A 128 -17.53 4.77 27.27
C VAL A 128 -17.78 3.28 27.54
N LEU A 129 -16.74 2.47 27.76
CA LEU A 129 -16.89 1.05 28.10
C LEU A 129 -17.68 0.86 29.40
N ASN A 130 -17.33 1.61 30.45
CA ASN A 130 -18.05 1.63 31.72
C ASN A 130 -19.51 2.08 31.52
N TRP A 131 -19.73 3.08 30.67
CA TRP A 131 -21.07 3.58 30.38
C TRP A 131 -21.93 2.51 29.68
N LEU A 132 -21.39 1.82 28.68
CA LEU A 132 -22.10 0.75 27.96
C LEU A 132 -22.51 -0.36 28.92
N GLN A 133 -21.59 -0.81 29.77
CA GLN A 133 -21.85 -1.85 30.74
C GLN A 133 -22.92 -1.45 31.77
N LYS A 134 -22.95 -0.18 32.18
CA LYS A 134 -23.86 0.33 33.21
C LYS A 134 -25.26 0.64 32.68
N ASN A 135 -25.36 1.19 31.46
CA ASN A 135 -26.58 1.83 30.97
C ASN A 135 -27.24 1.07 29.81
N THR A 136 -26.67 -0.05 29.37
CA THR A 136 -27.24 -0.85 28.28
C THR A 136 -27.32 -2.32 28.65
N ASP A 137 -28.20 -3.05 27.98
CA ASP A 137 -28.30 -4.51 27.99
C ASP A 137 -27.36 -5.16 26.96
N ILE A 138 -26.50 -4.36 26.31
CA ILE A 138 -25.56 -4.83 25.30
C ILE A 138 -24.42 -5.56 26.01
N VAL A 139 -24.35 -6.87 25.79
CA VAL A 139 -23.32 -7.74 26.35
C VAL A 139 -22.08 -7.74 25.46
N LEU A 140 -20.90 -7.69 26.09
CA LEU A 140 -19.61 -7.87 25.42
C LEU A 140 -19.57 -9.24 24.73
N GLN A 141 -19.52 -9.25 23.40
CA GLN A 141 -19.58 -10.49 22.63
C GLN A 141 -18.22 -11.22 22.63
N TYR A 142 -18.20 -12.44 23.14
CA TYR A 142 -16.98 -13.26 23.21
C TYR A 142 -16.42 -13.60 21.82
N SER A 143 -17.29 -13.76 20.82
CA SER A 143 -16.90 -13.98 19.42
C SER A 143 -16.05 -12.84 18.85
N HIS A 144 -16.11 -11.64 19.43
CA HIS A 144 -15.44 -10.43 18.94
C HIS A 144 -14.23 -10.02 19.79
N LEU A 145 -13.84 -10.82 20.80
CA LEU A 145 -12.68 -10.50 21.66
C LEU A 145 -11.42 -10.18 20.87
N SER A 146 -11.17 -10.96 19.81
CA SER A 146 -10.06 -10.77 18.90
C SER A 146 -10.03 -9.36 18.29
N ASN A 147 -11.19 -8.82 17.92
CA ASN A 147 -11.34 -7.47 17.37
C ASN A 147 -11.19 -6.38 18.44
N TYR A 148 -11.70 -6.59 19.65
CA TYR A 148 -11.53 -5.64 20.76
C TYR A 148 -10.06 -5.50 21.14
N PHE A 149 -9.37 -6.62 21.36
CA PHE A 149 -7.96 -6.63 21.72
C PHE A 149 -7.08 -6.08 20.59
N LYS A 150 -7.37 -6.43 19.33
CA LYS A 150 -6.69 -5.84 18.16
C LYS A 150 -6.83 -4.32 18.14
N SER A 151 -8.05 -3.81 18.33
CA SER A 151 -8.34 -2.37 18.29
C SER A 151 -7.68 -1.62 19.45
N ALA A 152 -7.78 -2.16 20.66
CA ALA A 152 -7.14 -1.61 21.85
C ALA A 152 -5.60 -1.62 21.75
N SER A 153 -5.04 -2.61 21.04
CA SER A 153 -3.60 -2.71 20.80
C SER A 153 -3.04 -1.66 19.85
N GLY A 154 -3.91 -0.80 19.29
CA GLY A 154 -3.49 0.36 18.53
C GLY A 154 -2.88 1.49 19.38
N GLY A 155 -2.93 1.40 20.72
CA GLY A 155 -2.31 2.39 21.62
C GLY A 155 -2.92 2.51 23.02
N ASN A 156 -3.92 1.69 23.36
CA ASN A 156 -4.88 2.00 24.41
C ASN A 156 -4.72 1.05 25.61
N ILE A 157 -3.62 1.16 26.37
CA ILE A 157 -3.33 0.28 27.52
C ILE A 157 -4.48 0.24 28.54
N LYS A 158 -5.10 1.38 28.84
CA LYS A 158 -6.22 1.44 29.80
C LYS A 158 -7.41 0.60 29.35
N VAL A 159 -7.66 0.53 28.04
CA VAL A 159 -8.71 -0.32 27.48
C VAL A 159 -8.30 -1.79 27.57
N LEU A 160 -7.04 -2.13 27.32
CA LEU A 160 -6.53 -3.49 27.51
C LEU A 160 -6.68 -3.94 28.97
N ASP A 161 -6.30 -3.10 29.93
CA ASP A 161 -6.51 -3.36 31.37
C ASP A 161 -8.00 -3.56 31.70
N TRP A 162 -8.87 -2.73 31.13
CA TRP A 162 -10.33 -2.86 31.30
C TRP A 162 -10.84 -4.20 30.75
N LEU A 163 -10.46 -4.57 29.52
CA LEU A 163 -10.83 -5.85 28.91
C LEU A 163 -10.34 -7.02 29.78
N MET A 164 -9.11 -6.95 30.31
CA MET A 164 -8.55 -7.99 31.17
C MET A 164 -9.30 -8.17 32.50
N GLN A 165 -9.99 -7.13 32.98
CA GLN A 165 -10.78 -7.17 34.21
C GLN A 165 -12.22 -7.66 34.00
N HIS A 166 -12.76 -7.49 32.78
CA HIS A 166 -14.18 -7.71 32.50
C HIS A 166 -14.45 -8.93 31.62
N VAL A 167 -13.42 -9.52 31.01
CA VAL A 167 -13.52 -10.77 30.25
C VAL A 167 -13.13 -11.94 31.16
N ASP A 168 -13.95 -12.99 31.18
CA ASP A 168 -13.62 -14.22 31.90
C ASP A 168 -12.64 -15.07 31.10
N PHE A 169 -11.36 -15.03 31.49
CA PHE A 169 -10.29 -15.79 30.84
C PHE A 169 -10.17 -17.24 31.27
N THR A 170 -10.97 -17.70 32.24
CA THR A 170 -10.89 -19.09 32.71
C THR A 170 -11.14 -20.11 31.59
N TRP A 171 -11.79 -19.69 30.50
CA TRP A 171 -12.09 -20.51 29.33
C TRP A 171 -11.24 -20.19 28.07
N ILE A 172 -10.33 -19.21 28.13
CA ILE A 172 -9.81 -18.50 26.93
C ILE A 172 -8.27 -18.37 26.97
N HIS A 173 -7.56 -19.22 27.73
CA HIS A 173 -6.09 -19.12 27.84
C HIS A 173 -5.38 -19.24 26.48
N GLU A 174 -5.73 -20.27 25.70
CA GLU A 174 -5.15 -20.50 24.36
C GLU A 174 -5.56 -19.39 23.39
N ASP A 175 -6.83 -18.98 23.44
CA ASP A 175 -7.39 -17.91 22.62
C ASP A 175 -6.71 -16.56 22.87
N LEU A 176 -6.40 -16.19 24.12
CA LEU A 176 -5.73 -14.93 24.42
C LEU A 176 -4.31 -14.90 23.83
N CYS A 177 -3.56 -15.99 23.93
CA CYS A 177 -2.24 -16.11 23.32
C CYS A 177 -2.32 -16.00 21.80
N GLN A 178 -3.29 -16.68 21.17
CA GLN A 178 -3.54 -16.60 19.73
C GLN A 178 -3.95 -15.19 19.28
N ILE A 179 -4.85 -14.52 20.02
CA ILE A 179 -5.27 -13.14 19.77
C ILE A 179 -4.04 -12.22 19.85
N ALA A 180 -3.22 -12.39 20.88
CA ALA A 180 -2.04 -11.58 21.09
C ALA A 180 -1.03 -11.73 19.92
N LEU A 181 -0.68 -12.97 19.59
CA LEU A 181 0.34 -13.28 18.59
C LEU A 181 -0.12 -12.97 17.16
N LYS A 182 -1.36 -13.31 16.80
CA LYS A 182 -1.86 -13.16 15.42
C LYS A 182 -2.37 -11.77 15.09
N LEU A 183 -2.90 -11.02 16.07
CA LEU A 183 -3.61 -9.77 15.81
C LEU A 183 -3.06 -8.59 16.59
N ALA A 184 -2.88 -8.75 17.90
CA ALA A 184 -2.59 -7.65 18.80
C ALA A 184 -1.16 -7.11 18.63
N LEU A 185 -0.16 -7.99 18.72
CA LEU A 185 1.26 -7.65 18.56
C LEU A 185 1.59 -7.10 17.16
N PRO A 186 1.09 -7.69 16.04
CA PRO A 186 1.25 -7.08 14.72
C PRO A 186 0.60 -5.70 14.61
N THR A 187 -0.55 -5.47 15.25
CA THR A 187 -1.22 -4.16 15.24
C THR A 187 -0.43 -3.13 16.05
N ALA A 188 0.02 -3.49 17.25
CA ALA A 188 0.85 -2.62 18.09
C ALA A 188 2.18 -2.27 17.39
N THR A 189 2.79 -3.24 16.71
CA THR A 189 4.01 -3.06 15.91
C THR A 189 3.78 -2.10 14.75
N ARG A 190 2.71 -2.30 13.97
CA ARG A 190 2.34 -1.42 12.85
C ARG A 190 2.06 0.02 13.28
N ASN A 191 1.52 0.20 14.47
CA ASN A 191 1.24 1.52 15.03
C ASN A 191 2.43 2.09 15.83
N ALA A 192 3.58 1.42 15.82
CA ALA A 192 4.77 1.79 16.58
C ALA A 192 4.50 2.05 18.07
N CYS A 193 3.60 1.26 18.68
CA CYS A 193 3.19 1.47 20.07
C CYS A 193 3.97 0.59 21.05
N LEU A 194 5.18 1.03 21.39
CA LEU A 194 6.05 0.32 22.33
C LEU A 194 5.42 0.06 23.71
N PRO A 195 4.68 1.01 24.33
CA PRO A 195 4.02 0.74 25.61
C PRO A 195 3.06 -0.45 25.57
N VAL A 196 2.33 -0.62 24.46
CA VAL A 196 1.40 -1.75 24.27
C VAL A 196 2.17 -3.06 24.07
N LEU A 197 3.27 -3.06 23.32
CA LEU A 197 4.14 -4.23 23.17
C LEU A 197 4.69 -4.70 24.53
N LYS A 198 5.19 -3.75 25.34
CA LYS A 198 5.64 -4.01 26.72
C LYS A 198 4.50 -4.54 27.60
N TRP A 199 3.29 -4.00 27.45
CA TRP A 199 2.11 -4.48 28.16
C TRP A 199 1.78 -5.93 27.79
N TRP A 200 1.72 -6.28 26.50
CA TRP A 200 1.45 -7.65 26.06
C TRP A 200 2.49 -8.62 26.56
N ARG A 201 3.78 -8.29 26.45
CA ARG A 201 4.84 -9.13 27.01
C ARG A 201 4.64 -9.38 28.50
N LYS A 202 4.43 -8.32 29.29
CA LYS A 202 4.21 -8.42 30.74
C LYS A 202 2.99 -9.31 31.04
N THR A 203 1.89 -9.12 30.32
CA THR A 203 0.64 -9.87 30.52
C THR A 203 0.80 -11.34 30.16
N LEU A 204 1.43 -11.66 29.03
CA LEU A 204 1.59 -13.03 28.56
C LEU A 204 2.62 -13.80 29.41
N VAL A 205 3.77 -13.19 29.73
CA VAL A 205 4.79 -13.80 30.59
C VAL A 205 4.28 -13.94 32.03
N GLY A 206 3.66 -12.88 32.58
CA GLY A 206 3.17 -12.87 33.96
C GLY A 206 2.01 -13.83 34.24
N ARG A 207 1.36 -14.34 33.19
CA ARG A 207 0.29 -15.34 33.27
C ARG A 207 0.74 -16.72 32.78
N GLU A 208 2.03 -16.90 32.50
CA GLU A 208 2.59 -18.16 32.01
C GLU A 208 1.85 -18.67 30.74
N LEU A 209 1.43 -17.75 29.86
CA LEU A 209 0.71 -18.07 28.62
C LEU A 209 1.63 -18.42 27.45
N ILE A 210 2.94 -18.34 27.70
CA ILE A 210 3.97 -18.55 26.70
C ILE A 210 4.77 -19.79 27.13
N ASP A 211 4.33 -20.94 26.62
CA ASP A 211 5.03 -22.22 26.79
C ASP A 211 5.88 -22.56 25.58
N SER A 212 6.83 -23.49 25.75
CA SER A 212 7.78 -23.91 24.73
C SER A 212 7.16 -24.66 23.52
N GLU A 213 5.89 -25.06 23.58
CA GLU A 213 5.25 -25.93 22.58
C GLU A 213 3.99 -25.31 21.93
N MET A 214 4.02 -24.03 21.57
CA MET A 214 2.92 -23.50 20.74
C MET A 214 2.95 -24.12 19.33
N PRO A 215 1.78 -24.45 18.76
CA PRO A 215 1.69 -25.04 17.42
C PRO A 215 2.22 -24.05 16.37
N GLY A 216 3.28 -24.48 15.68
CA GLY A 216 4.10 -23.66 14.77
C GLY A 216 3.47 -23.25 13.44
N GLU A 217 2.15 -23.30 13.27
CA GLU A 217 1.49 -22.98 12.01
C GLU A 217 0.52 -21.80 12.13
N GLY A 218 0.76 -20.76 11.30
CA GLY A 218 -0.19 -19.67 11.06
C GLY A 218 0.09 -18.35 11.78
N ILE A 219 1.30 -18.13 12.30
CA ILE A 219 1.68 -16.78 12.76
C ILE A 219 2.02 -15.93 11.54
N PRO A 220 1.46 -14.71 11.41
CA PRO A 220 1.71 -13.86 10.26
C PRO A 220 3.20 -13.57 10.09
N THR A 221 3.74 -13.89 8.91
CA THR A 221 5.14 -13.59 8.56
C THR A 221 5.41 -12.09 8.42
N ASN A 222 4.36 -11.27 8.33
CA ASN A 222 4.44 -9.84 8.02
C ASN A 222 4.51 -8.90 9.24
N MET A 223 4.70 -9.44 10.45
CA MET A 223 4.77 -8.61 11.66
C MET A 223 5.96 -7.66 11.58
N PHE A 224 7.12 -8.19 11.23
CA PHE A 224 8.32 -7.38 11.12
C PHE A 224 8.36 -6.53 9.84
N ASP A 225 7.69 -6.92 8.76
CA ASP A 225 7.46 -6.00 7.63
C ASP A 225 6.82 -4.72 8.13
N SER A 226 5.86 -4.84 9.07
CA SER A 226 5.22 -3.68 9.69
C SER A 226 6.21 -2.91 10.58
N ALA A 227 7.06 -3.59 11.36
CA ALA A 227 8.08 -2.95 12.19
C ALA A 227 9.12 -2.17 11.35
N CYS A 228 9.53 -2.72 10.22
CA CYS A 228 10.48 -2.09 9.31
C CYS A 228 9.83 -0.94 8.54
N ARG A 229 8.56 -1.07 8.13
CA ARG A 229 7.82 -0.02 7.40
C ARG A 229 7.50 1.20 8.23
N THR A 230 7.28 1.05 9.54
CA THR A 230 7.17 2.21 10.44
C THR A 230 8.50 2.94 10.56
N GLY A 231 9.62 2.26 10.32
CA GLY A 231 10.97 2.75 10.56
C GLY A 231 11.19 3.11 12.03
N ASP A 232 10.42 2.58 12.97
CA ASP A 232 10.65 2.89 14.38
C ASP A 232 11.77 1.99 14.93
N LEU A 233 12.96 2.57 15.08
CA LEU A 233 14.15 1.88 15.58
C LEU A 233 13.94 1.34 17.02
N GLU A 234 13.12 2.01 17.84
CA GLU A 234 12.82 1.56 19.21
C GLU A 234 12.00 0.27 19.18
N ILE A 235 11.05 0.15 18.25
CA ILE A 235 10.22 -1.05 18.06
C ILE A 235 11.07 -2.22 17.57
N VAL A 236 11.93 -2.00 16.58
CA VAL A 236 12.83 -3.05 16.08
C VAL A 236 13.78 -3.52 17.18
N ASN A 237 14.43 -2.60 17.90
CA ASN A 237 15.29 -2.96 19.03
C ASN A 237 14.54 -3.71 20.12
N TRP A 238 13.31 -3.32 20.44
CA TRP A 238 12.50 -4.01 21.44
C TRP A 238 12.24 -5.47 21.04
N TRP A 239 11.92 -5.73 19.76
CA TRP A 239 11.73 -7.10 19.28
C TRP A 239 13.00 -7.94 19.48
N PHE A 240 14.18 -7.44 19.14
CA PHE A 240 15.41 -8.22 19.25
C PHE A 240 16.00 -8.32 20.66
N LYS A 241 15.81 -7.31 21.52
CA LYS A 241 16.45 -7.24 22.84
C LYS A 241 15.52 -7.59 23.98
N ASP A 242 14.28 -7.14 23.90
CA ASP A 242 13.38 -7.09 25.05
C ASP A 242 12.17 -8.01 24.89
N SER A 243 11.88 -8.54 23.70
CA SER A 243 10.64 -9.27 23.47
C SER A 243 10.68 -10.73 23.91
N ASP A 244 11.86 -11.32 24.13
CA ASP A 244 12.01 -12.72 24.57
C ASP A 244 11.07 -13.01 25.77
N PRO A 245 10.25 -14.07 25.70
CA PRO A 245 10.21 -15.16 24.70
C PRO A 245 9.44 -14.92 23.40
N LEU A 246 8.80 -13.76 23.18
CA LEU A 246 7.87 -13.54 22.07
C LEU A 246 8.49 -13.67 20.68
N ILE A 247 9.73 -13.24 20.47
CA ILE A 247 10.38 -13.28 19.15
C ILE A 247 10.44 -14.70 18.56
N LYS A 248 10.49 -15.74 19.41
CA LYS A 248 10.58 -17.14 18.98
C LYS A 248 9.37 -17.62 18.18
N TYR A 249 8.24 -16.91 18.29
CA TYR A 249 7.01 -17.23 17.57
C TYR A 249 6.94 -16.57 16.19
N TYR A 250 7.86 -15.70 15.85
CA TYR A 250 7.87 -15.00 14.58
C TYR A 250 9.07 -15.44 13.75
N THR A 251 8.84 -15.62 12.46
CA THR A 251 9.96 -15.78 11.53
C THR A 251 10.62 -14.42 11.32
N THR A 252 11.93 -14.38 11.49
CA THR A 252 12.81 -13.28 11.11
C THR A 252 13.36 -13.46 9.70
N ARG A 253 12.81 -14.40 8.94
CA ARG A 253 13.17 -14.57 7.54
C ARG A 253 12.73 -13.34 6.76
N ASP A 254 13.58 -12.91 5.82
CA ASP A 254 13.32 -11.83 4.87
C ASP A 254 13.29 -10.40 5.46
N LEU A 255 13.69 -10.19 6.72
CA LEU A 255 13.72 -8.85 7.34
C LEU A 255 14.61 -7.86 6.62
N GLY A 256 15.82 -8.30 6.28
CA GLY A 256 16.74 -7.50 5.48
C GLY A 256 16.11 -7.07 4.16
N LEU A 257 15.27 -7.90 3.54
CA LEU A 257 14.64 -7.61 2.26
C LEU A 257 13.59 -6.51 2.36
N GLU A 258 12.71 -6.54 3.37
CA GLU A 258 11.72 -5.47 3.55
C GLU A 258 12.38 -4.12 3.81
N VAL A 259 13.46 -4.13 4.61
CA VAL A 259 14.26 -2.93 4.87
C VAL A 259 14.85 -2.40 3.56
N CYS A 260 15.38 -3.29 2.73
CA CYS A 260 15.95 -2.95 1.43
C CYS A 260 14.92 -2.40 0.44
N LYS A 261 13.65 -2.80 0.49
CA LYS A 261 12.61 -2.35 -0.47
C LYS A 261 12.32 -0.85 -0.42
N GLY A 262 12.63 -0.15 0.67
CA GLY A 262 12.48 1.31 0.74
C GLY A 262 11.03 1.84 0.74
N TRP A 263 10.02 0.98 0.95
CA TRP A 263 8.60 1.38 1.13
C TRP A 263 8.25 2.00 2.49
N TRP A 264 9.06 2.93 2.99
CA TRP A 264 8.97 3.40 4.37
C TRP A 264 8.18 4.70 4.38
N ALA A 265 7.25 4.82 5.33
CA ALA A 265 6.50 6.06 5.51
C ALA A 265 7.26 7.10 6.35
N SER A 266 8.29 6.67 7.08
CA SER A 266 9.03 7.51 8.03
C SER A 266 10.37 8.00 7.48
N GLU A 267 10.91 9.03 8.13
CA GLU A 267 12.22 9.64 7.81
C GLU A 267 13.42 8.80 8.27
N THR A 268 13.16 7.68 8.96
CA THR A 268 14.20 6.85 9.58
C THR A 268 15.20 6.35 8.56
N ASP A 269 16.47 6.40 8.93
CA ASP A 269 17.53 5.89 8.10
C ASP A 269 17.50 4.34 8.11
N PRO A 270 17.27 3.68 6.95
CA PRO A 270 17.33 2.22 6.88
C PRO A 270 18.67 1.65 7.35
N ALA A 271 19.76 2.43 7.30
CA ALA A 271 21.06 2.05 7.83
C ALA A 271 21.00 1.67 9.32
N GLU A 272 20.20 2.38 10.13
CA GLU A 272 20.09 2.10 11.57
C GLU A 272 19.38 0.78 11.84
N ILE A 273 18.37 0.45 11.03
CA ILE A 273 17.65 -0.83 11.14
C ILE A 273 18.51 -1.97 10.63
N LEU A 274 19.20 -1.79 9.48
CA LEU A 274 20.15 -2.77 8.95
C LEU A 274 21.25 -3.08 9.97
N GLU A 275 21.76 -2.06 10.67
CA GLU A 275 22.74 -2.25 11.74
C GLU A 275 22.21 -3.11 12.89
N VAL A 276 20.95 -2.94 13.27
CA VAL A 276 20.32 -3.79 14.29
C VAL A 276 20.18 -5.22 13.78
N LEU A 277 19.64 -5.42 12.56
CA LEU A 277 19.48 -6.75 11.97
C LEU A 277 20.82 -7.48 11.83
N TYR A 278 21.86 -6.78 11.38
CA TYR A 278 23.21 -7.32 11.23
C TYR A 278 23.82 -7.78 12.55
N ARG A 279 23.69 -6.98 13.62
CA ARG A 279 24.18 -7.36 14.96
C ARG A 279 23.51 -8.59 15.54
N HIS A 280 22.30 -8.91 15.08
CA HIS A 280 21.54 -10.05 15.53
C HIS A 280 21.63 -11.27 14.59
N ASP A 281 22.45 -11.20 13.53
CA ASP A 281 22.61 -12.26 12.51
C ASP A 281 21.30 -12.57 11.74
N GLU A 282 20.48 -11.54 11.51
CA GLU A 282 19.13 -11.66 10.91
C GLU A 282 19.09 -11.22 9.44
N ILE A 283 20.26 -11.17 8.80
CA ILE A 283 20.40 -10.87 7.37
C ILE A 283 20.94 -12.13 6.69
N ASP A 284 20.02 -13.03 6.34
CA ASP A 284 20.34 -14.34 5.74
C ASP A 284 21.10 -14.23 4.41
N ASP A 285 20.72 -13.26 3.57
CA ASP A 285 21.21 -13.12 2.20
C ASP A 285 21.50 -11.65 1.89
N ILE A 286 22.71 -11.22 2.26
CA ILE A 286 23.21 -9.85 2.01
C ILE A 286 23.19 -9.53 0.51
N GLU A 287 23.54 -10.50 -0.35
CA GLU A 287 23.54 -10.31 -1.81
C GLU A 287 22.13 -10.02 -2.34
N TYR A 288 21.15 -10.77 -1.89
CA TYR A 288 19.75 -10.56 -2.28
C TYR A 288 19.19 -9.27 -1.68
N CYS A 289 19.60 -8.88 -0.47
CA CYS A 289 19.25 -7.58 0.12
C CYS A 289 19.78 -6.40 -0.72
N ILE A 290 21.06 -6.44 -1.11
CA ILE A 290 21.65 -5.47 -2.04
C ILE A 290 20.91 -5.46 -3.37
N HIS A 291 20.55 -6.64 -3.88
CA HIS A 291 19.79 -6.76 -5.12
C HIS A 291 18.46 -6.01 -5.01
N VAL A 292 17.71 -6.26 -3.94
CA VAL A 292 16.44 -5.58 -3.66
C VAL A 292 16.62 -4.07 -3.44
N ALA A 293 17.65 -3.64 -2.71
CA ALA A 293 17.94 -2.22 -2.50
C ALA A 293 18.28 -1.52 -3.83
N SER A 294 19.03 -2.19 -4.70
CA SER A 294 19.33 -1.73 -6.06
C SER A 294 18.08 -1.65 -6.92
N LEU A 295 17.24 -2.68 -6.88
CA LEU A 295 15.96 -2.77 -7.59
C LEU A 295 14.96 -1.72 -7.11
N THR A 296 15.07 -1.18 -5.91
CA THR A 296 14.08 -0.23 -5.39
C THR A 296 14.59 1.21 -5.33
N GLY A 297 15.89 1.43 -5.55
CA GLY A 297 16.46 2.77 -5.45
C GLY A 297 16.84 3.17 -4.02
N ASN A 298 16.94 2.22 -3.08
CA ASN A 298 17.23 2.51 -1.68
C ASN A 298 18.73 2.77 -1.48
N LEU A 299 19.17 3.99 -1.83
CA LEU A 299 20.58 4.38 -1.78
C LEU A 299 21.17 4.31 -0.38
N ARG A 300 20.39 4.60 0.67
CA ARG A 300 20.86 4.55 2.05
C ARG A 300 21.19 3.12 2.48
N ALA A 301 20.34 2.15 2.12
CA ALA A 301 20.66 0.74 2.34
C ALA A 301 21.94 0.32 1.60
N LEU A 302 22.09 0.73 0.33
CA LEU A 302 23.31 0.45 -0.44
C LEU A 302 24.57 1.09 0.18
N GLU A 303 24.45 2.33 0.70
CA GLU A 303 25.54 2.99 1.42
C GLU A 303 25.93 2.27 2.71
N TRP A 304 24.96 1.67 3.39
CA TRP A 304 25.23 0.86 4.57
C TRP A 304 25.88 -0.49 4.20
N PHE A 305 25.44 -1.17 3.13
CA PHE A 305 26.03 -2.45 2.73
C PHE A 305 27.48 -2.32 2.27
N LEU A 306 27.83 -1.27 1.54
CA LEU A 306 29.17 -1.13 0.92
C LEU A 306 30.35 -1.34 1.91
N PRO A 307 30.39 -0.68 3.09
CA PRO A 307 31.45 -0.92 4.07
C PRO A 307 31.25 -2.21 4.90
N ASN A 308 30.03 -2.74 4.98
CA ASN A 308 29.68 -3.86 5.88
C ASN A 308 29.64 -5.22 5.18
N SER A 309 29.63 -5.27 3.85
CA SER A 309 29.78 -6.52 3.08
C SER A 309 31.27 -6.88 2.98
N SER A 310 31.69 -7.92 3.69
CA SER A 310 33.05 -8.48 3.59
C SER A 310 33.37 -9.08 2.20
N THR A 311 32.40 -9.14 1.29
CA THR A 311 32.50 -9.91 0.05
C THR A 311 33.06 -9.07 -1.10
N SER A 312 34.39 -9.04 -1.19
CA SER A 312 35.07 -8.81 -2.47
C SER A 312 34.68 -9.83 -3.57
N HIS A 313 34.00 -10.92 -3.18
CA HIS A 313 33.64 -12.04 -4.05
C HIS A 313 32.30 -11.91 -4.80
N ASP A 314 31.40 -10.99 -4.45
CA ASP A 314 30.03 -10.99 -5.01
C ASP A 314 29.77 -9.97 -6.09
N MET A 315 30.83 -9.38 -6.68
CA MET A 315 30.66 -8.40 -7.75
C MET A 315 29.77 -8.93 -8.88
N ALA A 316 29.73 -10.24 -9.10
CA ALA A 316 28.81 -10.88 -10.02
C ALA A 316 27.32 -10.72 -9.62
N SER A 317 26.94 -11.03 -8.38
CA SER A 317 25.58 -10.86 -7.84
C SER A 317 25.18 -9.38 -7.77
N PHE A 318 26.12 -8.51 -7.40
CA PHE A 318 25.98 -7.05 -7.48
C PHE A 318 25.68 -6.59 -8.91
N MET A 319 26.38 -7.14 -9.90
CA MET A 319 26.18 -6.83 -11.31
C MET A 319 24.88 -7.43 -11.85
N GLU A 320 24.44 -8.59 -11.36
CA GLU A 320 23.13 -9.15 -11.69
C GLU A 320 21.99 -8.22 -11.23
N ALA A 321 22.12 -7.59 -10.05
CA ALA A 321 21.16 -6.58 -9.60
C ALA A 321 21.08 -5.36 -10.52
N LEU A 322 22.22 -4.88 -11.01
CA LEU A 322 22.29 -3.81 -12.02
C LEU A 322 21.55 -4.20 -13.32
N THR A 323 21.49 -5.49 -13.65
CA THR A 323 20.84 -5.99 -14.88
C THR A 323 19.32 -5.93 -14.87
N ARG A 324 18.70 -6.11 -13.70
CA ARG A 324 17.24 -6.19 -13.56
C ARG A 324 16.62 -4.87 -13.07
N ALA A 325 17.43 -3.96 -12.52
CA ALA A 325 16.96 -2.72 -11.93
C ALA A 325 16.71 -1.62 -12.97
N ASN A 326 15.45 -1.20 -13.14
CA ASN A 326 15.10 0.01 -13.89
C ASN A 326 15.16 1.30 -13.03
N HIS A 327 15.99 1.33 -11.96
CA HIS A 327 16.14 2.47 -11.06
C HIS A 327 17.41 3.29 -11.37
N GLY A 328 17.23 4.44 -12.02
CA GLY A 328 18.34 5.30 -12.44
C GLY A 328 19.21 5.82 -11.28
N ALA A 329 18.62 6.02 -10.10
CA ALA A 329 19.35 6.45 -8.90
C ALA A 329 20.39 5.41 -8.45
N SER A 330 19.99 4.14 -8.35
CA SER A 330 20.90 3.04 -7.99
C SER A 330 22.04 2.94 -9.00
N LEU A 331 21.75 3.00 -10.30
CA LEU A 331 22.79 2.96 -11.34
C LEU A 331 23.81 4.09 -11.18
N LEU A 332 23.36 5.32 -10.95
CA LEU A 332 24.28 6.45 -10.74
C LEU A 332 25.09 6.29 -9.46
N TRP A 333 24.47 5.81 -8.38
CA TRP A 333 25.13 5.53 -7.12
C TRP A 333 26.23 4.46 -7.30
N TRP A 334 25.88 3.36 -7.97
CA TRP A 334 26.82 2.29 -8.31
C TRP A 334 27.99 2.83 -9.13
N LYS A 335 27.73 3.64 -10.17
CA LYS A 335 28.78 4.29 -10.98
C LYS A 335 29.75 5.07 -10.12
N ALA A 336 29.24 5.86 -9.17
CA ALA A 336 30.04 6.74 -8.35
C ALA A 336 30.90 5.98 -7.33
N LYS A 337 30.38 4.90 -6.74
CA LYS A 337 31.04 4.18 -5.64
C LYS A 337 31.92 3.04 -6.12
N VAL A 338 31.40 2.16 -6.99
CA VAL A 338 32.12 0.97 -7.48
C VAL A 338 33.34 1.34 -8.31
N LEU A 339 33.21 2.30 -9.24
CA LEU A 339 34.34 2.70 -10.09
C LEU A 339 35.48 3.35 -9.29
N ARG A 340 35.17 3.93 -8.12
CA ARG A 340 36.15 4.54 -7.24
C ARG A 340 36.90 3.50 -6.42
N GLU A 341 36.22 2.44 -5.97
CA GLU A 341 36.77 1.48 -5.01
C GLU A 341 37.44 0.27 -5.67
N ILE A 342 36.99 -0.14 -6.85
CA ILE A 342 37.60 -1.28 -7.59
C ILE A 342 38.90 -0.88 -8.31
N GLY A 343 39.14 0.43 -8.51
CA GLY A 343 40.24 0.91 -9.33
C GLY A 343 40.10 0.49 -10.80
N GLU A 344 40.91 1.03 -11.70
CA GLU A 344 40.87 0.67 -13.13
C GLU A 344 41.34 -0.78 -13.43
N VAL A 345 41.72 -1.53 -12.39
CA VAL A 345 42.53 -2.73 -12.53
C VAL A 345 41.65 -3.96 -12.50
N SER A 346 41.30 -4.44 -13.70
CA SER A 346 40.53 -5.66 -13.99
C SER A 346 39.02 -5.44 -14.05
N GLN A 347 38.55 -4.75 -15.09
CA GLN A 347 37.13 -4.76 -15.42
C GLN A 347 36.71 -6.20 -15.75
N PRO A 348 35.89 -6.87 -14.93
CA PRO A 348 35.32 -8.14 -15.33
C PRO A 348 34.51 -7.89 -16.60
N SER A 349 34.70 -8.71 -17.63
CA SER A 349 33.89 -8.69 -18.86
C SER A 349 32.49 -9.21 -18.56
N VAL A 350 31.74 -8.46 -17.75
CA VAL A 350 30.37 -8.80 -17.41
C VAL A 350 29.52 -8.48 -18.62
N THR A 351 28.99 -9.55 -19.22
CA THR A 351 28.00 -9.45 -20.29
C THR A 351 26.63 -9.58 -19.65
N ILE A 352 25.80 -8.55 -19.83
CA ILE A 352 24.43 -8.55 -19.32
C ILE A 352 23.51 -9.14 -20.40
N ASN A 353 22.88 -10.28 -20.09
CA ASN A 353 21.96 -11.00 -20.99
C ASN A 353 20.51 -10.47 -20.95
N HIS A 354 20.26 -9.29 -20.38
CA HIS A 354 18.93 -8.68 -20.31
C HIS A 354 18.84 -7.45 -21.22
N GLU A 355 17.74 -7.34 -21.96
CA GLU A 355 17.48 -6.21 -22.85
C GLU A 355 17.05 -4.95 -22.09
N TYR A 356 17.89 -3.91 -22.15
CA TYR A 356 17.56 -2.62 -21.54
C TYR A 356 16.62 -1.79 -22.41
N LYS A 357 15.46 -1.44 -21.84
CA LYS A 357 14.45 -0.60 -22.46
C LYS A 357 14.56 0.88 -22.09
N ASN A 358 15.38 1.26 -21.12
CA ASN A 358 15.49 2.66 -20.69
C ASN A 358 16.77 3.30 -21.27
N PRO A 359 16.68 4.35 -22.10
CA PRO A 359 17.86 4.94 -22.73
C PRO A 359 18.78 5.67 -21.74
N ILE A 360 18.24 6.18 -20.62
CA ILE A 360 19.05 6.75 -19.54
C ILE A 360 19.91 5.64 -18.94
N HIS A 361 19.35 4.43 -18.80
CA HIS A 361 20.06 3.29 -18.25
C HIS A 361 21.14 2.80 -19.20
N ALA A 362 20.80 2.66 -20.47
CA ALA A 362 21.74 2.33 -21.53
C ALA A 362 22.95 3.28 -21.52
N HIS A 363 22.71 4.58 -21.39
CA HIS A 363 23.77 5.58 -21.33
C HIS A 363 24.62 5.45 -20.05
N ILE A 364 24.00 5.24 -18.88
CA ILE A 364 24.74 5.04 -17.63
C ILE A 364 25.62 3.78 -17.70
N ILE A 365 25.08 2.67 -18.17
CA ILE A 365 25.79 1.38 -18.32
C ILE A 365 26.95 1.51 -19.31
N LYS A 366 26.71 2.15 -20.46
CA LYS A 366 27.78 2.46 -21.42
C LYS A 366 28.88 3.30 -20.78
N SER A 367 28.51 4.30 -19.98
CA SER A 367 29.48 5.15 -19.28
C SER A 367 30.26 4.42 -18.18
N MET A 368 29.73 3.30 -17.66
CA MET A 368 30.44 2.37 -16.78
C MET A 368 31.35 1.39 -17.55
N ARG A 369 31.34 1.43 -18.89
CA ARG A 369 32.02 0.47 -19.79
C ARG A 369 31.53 -0.97 -19.64
N ILE A 370 30.29 -1.17 -19.20
CA ILE A 370 29.67 -2.49 -19.10
C ILE A 370 29.05 -2.84 -20.46
N SER A 371 29.30 -4.07 -20.93
CA SER A 371 28.67 -4.58 -22.15
C SER A 371 27.26 -5.06 -21.81
N ALA A 372 26.26 -4.39 -22.38
CA ALA A 372 24.86 -4.75 -22.18
C ALA A 372 24.13 -4.89 -23.52
N GLN A 373 23.26 -5.89 -23.60
CA GLN A 373 22.32 -6.01 -24.71
C GLN A 373 21.26 -4.91 -24.57
N LEU A 374 21.25 -3.99 -25.53
CA LEU A 374 20.23 -2.96 -25.62
C LEU A 374 18.99 -3.53 -26.31
N GLN A 375 17.80 -3.04 -25.95
CA GLN A 375 16.52 -3.46 -26.57
C GLN A 375 16.58 -3.33 -28.09
N HIS A 376 16.43 -4.44 -28.81
CA HIS A 376 16.49 -4.47 -30.28
C HIS A 376 15.54 -3.43 -30.91
N PRO A 377 15.90 -2.74 -32.01
CA PRO A 377 15.06 -1.71 -32.62
C PRO A 377 13.63 -2.18 -32.95
N VAL A 378 13.48 -3.43 -33.38
CA VAL A 378 12.17 -4.05 -33.65
C VAL A 378 11.31 -4.11 -32.37
N GLU A 379 11.90 -4.56 -31.27
CA GLU A 379 11.25 -4.64 -29.96
C GLU A 379 10.91 -3.24 -29.43
N ALA A 380 11.81 -2.27 -29.59
CA ALA A 380 11.56 -0.88 -29.23
C ALA A 380 10.40 -0.27 -30.06
N CYS A 381 10.27 -0.64 -31.34
CA CYS A 381 9.14 -0.23 -32.15
C CYS A 381 7.83 -0.89 -31.72
N ARG A 382 7.87 -2.18 -31.37
CA ARG A 382 6.72 -2.93 -30.84
C ARG A 382 6.20 -2.38 -29.53
N ASP A 383 7.10 -1.94 -28.65
CA ASP A 383 6.76 -1.38 -27.34
C ASP A 383 6.52 0.14 -27.37
N GLY A 384 6.65 0.79 -28.54
CA GLY A 384 6.45 2.23 -28.68
C GLY A 384 7.56 3.09 -28.05
N ASN A 385 8.73 2.50 -27.83
CA ASN A 385 9.85 3.07 -27.09
C ASN A 385 10.73 3.98 -27.96
N LEU A 386 10.15 5.12 -28.34
CA LEU A 386 10.82 6.14 -29.15
C LEU A 386 12.15 6.61 -28.54
N SER A 387 12.21 6.70 -27.21
CA SER A 387 13.40 7.19 -26.51
C SER A 387 14.62 6.29 -26.73
N MET A 388 14.45 4.96 -26.79
CA MET A 388 15.53 4.03 -27.16
C MET A 388 15.98 4.19 -28.62
N LEU A 389 15.05 4.39 -29.55
CA LEU A 389 15.39 4.63 -30.95
C LEU A 389 16.21 5.92 -31.12
N MET A 390 15.82 6.98 -30.42
CA MET A 390 16.58 8.23 -30.38
C MET A 390 17.97 8.04 -29.76
N TYR A 391 18.09 7.20 -28.73
CA TYR A 391 19.37 6.86 -28.14
C TYR A 391 20.30 6.19 -29.17
N TYR A 392 19.84 5.15 -29.88
CA TYR A 392 20.63 4.52 -30.95
C TYR A 392 21.12 5.51 -32.00
N GLN A 393 20.25 6.42 -32.44
CA GLN A 393 20.60 7.43 -33.43
C GLN A 393 21.66 8.42 -32.91
N SER A 394 21.60 8.76 -31.62
CA SER A 394 22.57 9.66 -30.99
C SER A 394 23.95 9.02 -30.84
N GLU A 395 23.98 7.71 -30.55
CA GLU A 395 25.22 6.95 -30.35
C GLU A 395 25.92 6.63 -31.68
N ASP A 396 25.17 6.28 -32.72
CA ASP A 396 25.66 6.14 -34.09
C ASP A 396 24.61 6.63 -35.08
N ARG A 397 24.86 7.81 -35.70
CA ARG A 397 23.96 8.39 -36.70
C ARG A 397 23.70 7.48 -37.90
N ARG A 398 24.58 6.50 -38.16
CA ARG A 398 24.46 5.53 -39.25
C ARG A 398 23.91 4.18 -38.78
N TYR A 399 23.55 4.04 -37.51
CA TYR A 399 23.04 2.77 -36.95
C TYR A 399 21.87 2.24 -37.77
N PHE A 400 20.85 3.08 -38.01
CA PHE A 400 19.66 2.69 -38.77
C PHE A 400 19.91 2.50 -40.27
N GLN A 401 21.00 3.03 -40.83
CA GLN A 401 21.37 2.81 -42.24
C GLN A 401 21.97 1.42 -42.47
N LYS A 402 22.37 0.73 -41.39
CA LYS A 402 22.90 -0.63 -41.44
C LYS A 402 21.79 -1.69 -41.33
N LEU A 403 20.57 -1.29 -40.94
CA LEU A 403 19.45 -2.20 -40.91
C LEU A 403 19.05 -2.59 -42.34
N SER A 404 18.71 -3.87 -42.50
CA SER A 404 18.12 -4.38 -43.74
C SER A 404 16.75 -3.76 -43.99
N GLU A 405 16.31 -3.77 -45.25
CA GLU A 405 14.96 -3.33 -45.62
C GLU A 405 13.89 -4.14 -44.87
N GLU A 406 14.10 -5.45 -44.69
CA GLU A 406 13.23 -6.34 -43.92
C GLU A 406 13.10 -5.94 -42.44
N GLU A 407 14.21 -5.56 -41.79
CA GLU A 407 14.19 -5.10 -40.39
C GLU A 407 13.44 -3.77 -40.23
N VAL A 408 13.62 -2.85 -41.19
CA VAL A 408 12.91 -1.56 -41.20
C VAL A 408 11.41 -1.79 -41.41
N GLU A 409 11.02 -2.65 -42.35
CA GLU A 409 9.63 -3.05 -42.56
C GLU A 409 9.04 -3.67 -41.29
N THR A 410 9.78 -4.56 -40.64
CA THR A 410 9.36 -5.23 -39.40
C THR A 410 9.16 -4.21 -38.26
N CYS A 411 10.07 -3.24 -38.11
CA CYS A 411 9.92 -2.13 -37.16
C CYS A 411 8.65 -1.32 -37.41
N LEU A 412 8.41 -0.92 -38.65
CA LEU A 412 7.23 -0.14 -39.06
C LEU A 412 5.93 -0.94 -38.87
N MET A 413 5.96 -2.24 -39.16
CA MET A 413 4.84 -3.15 -38.91
C MET A 413 4.47 -3.17 -37.43
N HIS A 414 5.43 -3.46 -36.56
CA HIS A 414 5.19 -3.56 -35.12
C HIS A 414 4.73 -2.24 -34.50
N ALA A 415 5.35 -1.11 -34.87
CA ALA A 415 4.91 0.22 -34.41
C ALA A 415 3.47 0.52 -34.86
N SER A 416 3.09 0.06 -36.05
CA SER A 416 1.73 0.26 -36.56
C SER A 416 0.70 -0.66 -35.89
N MET A 417 1.06 -1.91 -35.56
CA MET A 417 0.20 -2.83 -34.82
C MET A 417 -0.03 -2.36 -33.37
N GLY A 418 0.98 -1.75 -32.74
CA GLY A 418 0.89 -1.17 -31.39
C GLY A 418 0.26 0.23 -31.31
N ASP A 419 -0.23 0.78 -32.43
CA ASP A 419 -0.74 2.15 -32.54
C ASP A 419 0.26 3.25 -32.12
N HIS A 420 1.56 3.00 -32.29
CA HIS A 420 2.64 3.89 -31.88
C HIS A 420 2.95 4.93 -32.97
N VAL A 421 1.98 5.80 -33.25
CA VAL A 421 2.05 6.85 -34.30
C VAL A 421 3.27 7.77 -34.12
N HIS A 422 3.69 8.06 -32.89
CA HIS A 422 4.88 8.86 -32.60
C HIS A 422 6.18 8.17 -33.07
N VAL A 423 6.27 6.85 -32.95
CA VAL A 423 7.42 6.06 -33.46
C VAL A 423 7.42 6.08 -34.99
N LEU A 424 6.27 5.88 -35.63
CA LEU A 424 6.13 5.97 -37.09
C LEU A 424 6.53 7.36 -37.63
N GLN A 425 6.08 8.42 -36.97
CA GLN A 425 6.42 9.79 -37.31
C GLN A 425 7.93 10.05 -37.19
N TRP A 426 8.58 9.51 -36.16
CA TRP A 426 10.03 9.61 -36.00
C TRP A 426 10.77 8.86 -37.11
N TRP A 427 10.34 7.65 -37.47
CA TRP A 427 10.93 6.90 -38.59
C TRP A 427 10.87 7.71 -39.88
N ARG A 428 9.72 8.31 -40.19
CA ARG A 428 9.53 9.13 -41.40
C ARG A 428 10.41 10.37 -41.43
N THR A 429 10.56 11.07 -40.29
CA THR A 429 11.10 12.43 -40.29
C THR A 429 12.51 12.56 -39.73
N LYS A 430 12.94 11.64 -38.87
CA LYS A 430 14.17 11.77 -38.10
C LYS A 430 15.13 10.61 -38.32
N SER A 431 14.69 9.38 -38.56
CA SER A 431 15.58 8.21 -38.65
C SER A 431 16.69 8.33 -39.71
N GLY A 432 16.45 9.10 -40.78
CA GLY A 432 17.34 9.19 -41.93
C GLY A 432 17.28 7.98 -42.87
N VAL A 433 16.38 7.02 -42.60
CA VAL A 433 16.12 5.87 -43.45
C VAL A 433 15.04 6.22 -44.47
N LYS A 434 15.27 5.88 -45.75
CA LYS A 434 14.28 6.05 -46.81
C LYS A 434 13.28 4.91 -46.72
N ILE A 435 12.04 5.21 -46.32
CA ILE A 435 10.95 4.24 -46.31
C ILE A 435 10.47 4.06 -47.77
N THR A 436 10.75 2.89 -48.34
CA THR A 436 10.48 2.52 -49.75
C THR A 436 9.19 1.74 -49.92
N SER A 437 8.80 0.95 -48.91
CA SER A 437 7.65 0.07 -48.94
C SER A 437 6.57 0.47 -47.95
N CYS A 438 5.32 0.23 -48.34
CA CYS A 438 4.14 0.46 -47.50
C CYS A 438 3.73 -0.89 -46.90
N VAL A 439 3.68 -0.97 -45.57
CA VAL A 439 3.34 -2.20 -44.82
C VAL A 439 1.82 -2.47 -44.80
N CYS A 440 1.10 -1.93 -45.79
CA CYS A 440 -0.35 -1.77 -45.78
C CYS A 440 -1.11 -3.08 -45.93
N ALA A 441 -0.50 -4.07 -46.60
CA ALA A 441 -1.09 -5.39 -46.77
C ALA A 441 -1.40 -6.06 -45.42
N SER A 442 -0.51 -5.89 -44.44
CA SER A 442 -0.68 -6.40 -43.07
C SER A 442 -1.59 -5.52 -42.21
N LEU A 443 -1.69 -4.21 -42.51
CA LEU A 443 -2.46 -3.26 -41.69
C LEU A 443 -3.97 -3.29 -41.93
N ARG A 444 -4.42 -3.74 -43.11
CA ARG A 444 -5.86 -3.81 -43.41
C ARG A 444 -6.61 -4.83 -42.55
N SER A 445 -5.93 -5.86 -42.06
CA SER A 445 -6.54 -6.91 -41.23
C SER A 445 -6.28 -6.72 -39.73
N GLN A 446 -5.22 -6.02 -39.33
CA GLN A 446 -4.77 -5.99 -37.92
C GLN A 446 -4.28 -4.62 -37.40
N GLY A 447 -4.25 -3.58 -38.24
CA GLY A 447 -3.78 -2.26 -37.82
C GLY A 447 -4.81 -1.48 -36.99
N SER A 448 -4.33 -0.69 -36.03
CA SER A 448 -5.15 0.25 -35.28
C SER A 448 -5.66 1.40 -36.17
N PRO A 449 -6.83 2.01 -35.85
CA PRO A 449 -7.37 3.12 -36.64
C PRO A 449 -6.48 4.37 -36.68
N ALA A 450 -5.64 4.62 -35.66
CA ALA A 450 -4.76 5.79 -35.65
C ALA A 450 -3.53 5.57 -36.57
N ALA A 451 -2.91 4.39 -36.51
CA ALA A 451 -1.86 4.00 -37.46
C ALA A 451 -2.36 4.01 -38.91
N GLN A 452 -3.55 3.45 -39.20
CA GLN A 452 -4.13 3.47 -40.55
C GLN A 452 -4.29 4.90 -41.10
N ARG A 453 -4.83 5.82 -40.29
CA ARG A 453 -4.95 7.24 -40.65
C ARG A 453 -3.59 7.91 -40.84
N TRP A 454 -2.61 7.58 -39.99
CA TRP A 454 -1.26 8.10 -40.16
C TRP A 454 -0.65 7.66 -41.50
N TRP A 455 -0.78 6.38 -41.86
CA TRP A 455 -0.30 5.88 -43.14
C TRP A 455 -0.97 6.55 -44.35
N ALA A 456 -2.30 6.67 -44.34
CA ALA A 456 -3.05 7.36 -45.41
C ALA A 456 -2.62 8.83 -45.57
N THR A 457 -2.35 9.53 -44.46
CA THR A 457 -1.95 10.95 -44.48
C THR A 457 -0.45 11.17 -44.72
N SER A 458 0.38 10.14 -44.50
CA SER A 458 1.82 10.22 -44.67
C SER A 458 2.27 10.35 -46.13
N GLY A 459 1.41 9.99 -47.09
CA GLY A 459 1.76 9.90 -48.51
C GLY A 459 2.65 8.72 -48.88
N LEU A 460 2.96 7.83 -47.92
CA LEU A 460 3.71 6.59 -48.15
C LEU A 460 2.80 5.45 -48.66
N CYS A 461 1.48 5.63 -48.57
CA CYS A 461 0.47 4.62 -48.88
C CYS A 461 -0.63 5.24 -49.73
N SER A 462 -0.53 5.16 -51.05
CA SER A 462 -1.57 5.68 -51.97
C SER A 462 -2.83 4.82 -52.04
N HIS A 463 -2.82 3.63 -51.42
CA HIS A 463 -3.86 2.62 -51.54
C HIS A 463 -4.59 2.31 -50.23
N LEU A 464 -4.38 3.08 -49.15
CA LEU A 464 -5.20 3.05 -47.93
C LEU A 464 -6.16 4.24 -47.96
#